data_AF-A0A7S1L615-F1
#
_entry.id   AF-A0A7S1L615-F1
#
_cell.length_a   1.000
_cell.length_b   1.000
_cell.length_c   1.000
_cell.angle_alpha   90.00
_cell.angle_beta   90.00
_cell.angle_gamma   90.00
#
_symmetry.space_group_name_H-M   'P 1'
#
loop_
_entity.id
_entity.type
_entity.pdbx_description
1 polymer ?
#
loop_
_entity_poly.entity_id
_entity_poly.type
_entity_poly.pdbx_seq_one_letter_code
_entity_poly.pdbx_strand_id
1 'polypeptide(L)'
;TVSVLYWMRSSLWTVAALAAVATAGVWAVGCGEPLQHLDTDKCNVAQCSRRLTGADQTYCVRGRDEGGQCRGDSDCYIHLSCGNISAMSGLGRCEKASGVKVQWKGYLAVGIAVVAFGSNFIPARRIDPGNGLYFQFFMSTAILCAGFGVQMYRGNAFFYPYAMLGGMLWCLGNTLAVPALKLVSMGLAVALWGGSNMMLGWASGHFGFWGITKEAVKVNWISYVGVAFSALGVITMAFVKKSSEPRRHANGLGLMDEVGGYGTSVTSSVADAPPSNPFERVELGEKEDINDYLSKKQQRVLGTCLAIGAGCFFGVNFDPPTLLMDEFGERSRRGMTKYSPDGLDYVFSHFFGIFVTALVELVAFSGLDSVAYLPTIFTAAPYQDLIVPGFISGVGWAIGQISWFIANDNLGLVISFPIITLGPSIVGCAWSVFLFREIRGARNYILLAVAFLFLAISATCTVFAKNGFS
;
A
#
# COMPACT_ATOMS: atom_id res chain seq x y z
N THR A 1 5.45 -31.39 -2.17
CA THR A 1 4.20 -31.01 -2.88
C THR A 1 2.93 -31.25 -2.06
N VAL A 2 2.73 -32.44 -1.48
CA VAL A 2 1.49 -32.78 -0.71
C VAL A 2 1.28 -31.92 0.55
N SER A 3 2.33 -31.57 1.28
CA SER A 3 2.21 -30.76 2.52
C SER A 3 1.85 -29.29 2.25
N VAL A 4 2.28 -28.73 1.11
CA VAL A 4 1.95 -27.35 0.71
C VAL A 4 0.49 -27.25 0.29
N LEU A 5 -0.02 -28.22 -0.47
CA LEU A 5 -1.44 -28.31 -0.81
C LEU A 5 -2.32 -28.50 0.42
N TYR A 6 -1.88 -29.28 1.40
CA TYR A 6 -2.62 -29.50 2.64
C TYR A 6 -2.66 -28.23 3.52
N TRP A 7 -1.53 -27.53 3.63
CA TRP A 7 -1.43 -26.26 4.37
C TRP A 7 -2.17 -25.12 3.65
N MET A 8 -2.10 -25.03 2.33
CA MET A 8 -2.88 -24.09 1.52
C MET A 8 -4.37 -24.36 1.67
N ARG A 9 -4.79 -25.62 1.63
CA ARG A 9 -6.18 -26.01 1.83
C ARG A 9 -6.63 -25.60 3.24
N SER A 10 -5.90 -25.96 4.29
CA SER A 10 -6.24 -25.60 5.67
C SER A 10 -6.25 -24.08 5.90
N SER A 11 -5.28 -23.33 5.37
CA SER A 11 -5.18 -21.88 5.51
C SER A 11 -6.23 -21.14 4.68
N LEU A 12 -6.51 -21.58 3.45
CA LEU A 12 -7.60 -21.06 2.63
C LEU A 12 -8.96 -21.32 3.28
N TRP A 13 -9.18 -22.51 3.86
CA TRP A 13 -10.41 -22.80 4.60
C TRP A 13 -10.51 -21.98 5.87
N THR A 14 -9.41 -21.71 6.56
CA THR A 14 -9.41 -20.89 7.79
C THR A 14 -9.64 -19.42 7.47
N VAL A 15 -9.00 -18.88 6.44
CA VAL A 15 -9.21 -17.51 5.96
C VAL A 15 -10.60 -17.36 5.35
N ALA A 16 -11.07 -18.32 4.56
CA ALA A 16 -12.43 -18.33 4.02
C ALA A 16 -13.49 -18.52 5.12
N ALA A 17 -13.21 -19.30 6.16
CA ALA A 17 -14.10 -19.45 7.31
C ALA A 17 -14.11 -18.18 8.17
N LEU A 18 -12.97 -17.53 8.41
CA LEU A 18 -12.91 -16.24 9.11
C LEU A 18 -13.59 -15.14 8.29
N ALA A 19 -13.39 -15.14 6.97
CA ALA A 19 -14.09 -14.24 6.05
C ALA A 19 -15.61 -14.53 6.03
N ALA A 20 -16.01 -15.80 5.99
CA ALA A 20 -17.41 -16.22 6.02
C ALA A 20 -18.09 -15.93 7.37
N VAL A 21 -17.37 -16.06 8.49
CA VAL A 21 -17.84 -15.71 9.83
C VAL A 21 -17.91 -14.19 9.99
N ALA A 22 -16.96 -13.44 9.43
CA ALA A 22 -16.99 -11.99 9.38
C ALA A 22 -18.12 -11.44 8.49
N THR A 23 -18.46 -12.13 7.39
CA THR A 23 -19.59 -11.75 6.51
C THR A 23 -20.94 -12.24 7.02
N ALA A 24 -20.99 -13.35 7.77
CA ALA A 24 -22.24 -13.88 8.33
C ALA A 24 -22.74 -13.13 9.58
N GLY A 25 -21.92 -12.25 10.18
CA GLY A 25 -22.22 -11.59 11.45
C GLY A 25 -22.58 -10.10 11.39
N VAL A 26 -22.45 -9.42 10.24
CA VAL A 26 -22.63 -7.95 10.15
C VAL A 26 -23.79 -7.62 9.22
N TRP A 27 -25.02 -7.80 9.70
CA TRP A 27 -26.23 -7.50 8.94
C TRP A 27 -26.78 -6.13 9.34
N ALA A 28 -26.13 -5.07 8.85
CA ALA A 28 -26.76 -3.76 8.71
C ALA A 28 -27.03 -3.51 7.22
N VAL A 29 -28.16 -2.87 6.90
CA VAL A 29 -28.46 -2.44 5.54
C VAL A 29 -27.44 -1.38 5.15
N GLY A 30 -26.71 -1.60 4.06
CA GLY A 30 -25.64 -0.68 3.69
C GLY A 30 -26.18 0.67 3.16
N CYS A 31 -25.47 1.79 3.43
CA CYS A 31 -25.42 3.01 2.60
C CYS A 31 -25.60 2.82 1.08
N GLY A 32 -26.83 2.86 0.60
CA GLY A 32 -27.19 2.71 -0.81
C GLY A 32 -28.23 1.66 -1.08
N GLU A 33 -28.56 0.83 -0.08
CA GLU A 33 -29.59 -0.19 -0.18
C GLU A 33 -30.97 0.35 0.22
N PRO A 34 -32.02 -0.08 -0.49
CA PRO A 34 -33.38 0.28 -0.15
C PRO A 34 -33.82 -0.46 1.12
N LEU A 35 -34.40 0.28 2.05
CA LEU A 35 -35.15 -0.26 3.16
C LEU A 35 -36.45 -0.88 2.62
N GLN A 36 -36.54 -2.21 2.70
CA GLN A 36 -37.80 -2.91 2.46
C GLN A 36 -38.73 -2.65 3.66
N HIS A 37 -39.83 -1.94 3.39
CA HIS A 37 -40.74 -1.35 4.39
C HIS A 37 -40.09 -0.22 5.20
N LEU A 38 -40.90 0.74 5.67
CA LEU A 38 -40.53 2.04 6.31
C LEU A 38 -39.73 1.93 7.64
N ASP A 39 -39.10 0.80 7.91
CA ASP A 39 -38.37 0.50 9.13
C ASP A 39 -36.98 1.18 9.09
N THR A 40 -36.96 2.44 9.53
CA THR A 40 -35.74 3.27 9.58
C THR A 40 -34.68 2.76 10.56
N ASP A 41 -35.04 1.81 11.42
CA ASP A 41 -34.17 1.29 12.49
C ASP A 41 -33.16 0.25 11.98
N LYS A 42 -33.24 -0.14 10.70
CA LYS A 42 -32.31 -1.10 10.06
C LYS A 42 -31.02 -0.48 9.52
N CYS A 43 -30.91 0.84 9.46
CA CYS A 43 -29.64 1.50 9.12
C CYS A 43 -28.69 1.48 10.33
N ASN A 44 -27.38 1.32 10.10
CA ASN A 44 -26.41 1.42 11.18
C ASN A 44 -26.42 2.85 11.77
N VAL A 45 -26.01 3.03 13.04
CA VAL A 45 -25.83 4.32 13.73
C VAL A 45 -24.98 5.32 12.92
N ALA A 46 -24.06 4.84 12.09
CA ALA A 46 -23.24 5.67 11.19
C ALA A 46 -23.93 6.07 9.86
N GLN A 47 -25.17 5.64 9.65
CA GLN A 47 -25.96 5.80 8.42
C GLN A 47 -27.37 6.34 8.77
N CYS A 48 -27.82 7.36 8.07
CA CYS A 48 -29.18 7.89 8.16
C CYS A 48 -30.07 7.31 7.06
N SER A 49 -31.38 7.39 7.21
CA SER A 49 -32.32 7.00 6.15
C SER A 49 -32.74 8.22 5.33
N ARG A 50 -32.84 8.08 4.01
CA ARG A 50 -33.23 9.16 3.09
C ARG A 50 -34.14 8.65 1.98
N ARG A 51 -35.20 9.40 1.69
CA ARG A 51 -36.05 9.18 0.52
C ARG A 51 -35.49 9.97 -0.66
N LEU A 52 -35.15 9.30 -1.75
CA LEU A 52 -34.62 9.96 -2.95
C LEU A 52 -35.75 10.61 -3.74
N THR A 53 -35.47 11.77 -4.34
CA THR A 53 -36.43 12.48 -5.20
C THR A 53 -36.75 11.61 -6.42
N GLY A 54 -38.00 11.17 -6.55
CA GLY A 54 -38.46 10.28 -7.62
C GLY A 54 -38.39 8.77 -7.33
N ALA A 55 -38.04 8.36 -6.10
CA ALA A 55 -38.09 6.97 -5.67
C ALA A 55 -39.17 6.73 -4.60
N ASP A 56 -39.86 5.59 -4.69
CA ASP A 56 -40.83 5.15 -3.67
C ASP A 56 -40.18 4.47 -2.45
N GLN A 57 -38.86 4.31 -2.47
CA GLN A 57 -38.10 3.62 -1.42
C GLN A 57 -37.20 4.60 -0.64
N THR A 58 -37.03 4.30 0.64
CA THR A 58 -36.07 4.96 1.54
C THR A 58 -34.77 4.18 1.49
N TYR A 59 -33.63 4.86 1.45
CA TYR A 59 -32.30 4.25 1.39
C TYR A 59 -31.52 4.59 2.65
N CYS A 60 -30.70 3.65 3.14
CA CYS A 60 -29.66 4.02 4.08
C CYS A 60 -28.61 4.85 3.32
N VAL A 61 -28.16 5.96 3.89
CA VAL A 61 -27.17 6.88 3.32
C VAL A 61 -26.32 7.41 4.45
N ARG A 62 -25.05 7.72 4.20
CA ARG A 62 -24.16 8.14 5.28
C ARG A 62 -24.29 9.63 5.58
N GLY A 63 -24.54 9.98 6.84
CA GLY A 63 -24.64 11.37 7.32
C GLY A 63 -26.04 11.95 7.20
N ARG A 64 -26.31 13.01 7.97
CA ARG A 64 -27.55 13.79 7.97
C ARG A 64 -27.44 15.00 7.08
N ASP A 65 -28.55 15.34 6.43
CA ASP A 65 -28.73 16.53 5.61
C ASP A 65 -28.58 17.82 6.43
N GLU A 66 -28.44 18.94 5.73
CA GLU A 66 -28.37 20.29 6.31
C GLU A 66 -29.59 20.53 7.20
N GLY A 67 -29.36 20.95 8.45
CA GLY A 67 -30.35 21.13 9.51
C GLY A 67 -30.64 19.88 10.38
N GLY A 68 -30.12 18.70 10.02
CA GLY A 68 -30.30 17.47 10.80
C GLY A 68 -29.64 17.50 12.18
N GLN A 69 -30.21 16.83 13.18
CA GLN A 69 -29.64 16.78 14.54
C GLN A 69 -28.43 15.86 14.62
N CYS A 70 -27.29 16.33 15.11
CA CYS A 70 -26.04 15.58 15.20
C CYS A 70 -25.50 15.55 16.64
N ARG A 71 -24.74 14.54 17.01
CA ARG A 71 -23.94 14.48 18.25
C ARG A 71 -22.47 14.81 17.99
N GLY A 72 -22.03 14.72 16.74
CA GLY A 72 -20.70 15.11 16.27
C GLY A 72 -20.64 15.16 14.75
N ASP A 73 -19.51 15.61 14.21
CA ASP A 73 -19.31 15.77 12.75
C ASP A 73 -19.52 14.48 11.95
N SER A 74 -19.31 13.32 12.57
CA SER A 74 -19.54 12.00 11.97
C SER A 74 -20.99 11.75 11.56
N ASP A 75 -21.93 12.48 12.18
CA ASP A 75 -23.36 12.32 11.96
C ASP A 75 -23.86 13.17 10.79
N CYS A 76 -23.02 14.07 10.26
CA CYS A 76 -23.37 14.98 9.17
C CYS A 76 -22.79 14.51 7.84
N TYR A 77 -23.39 14.89 6.70
CA TYR A 77 -22.79 14.62 5.39
C TYR A 77 -21.40 15.27 5.25
N ILE A 78 -20.59 14.77 4.31
CA ILE A 78 -19.18 15.13 4.05
C ILE A 78 -18.89 16.62 3.75
N HIS A 79 -19.90 17.48 3.75
CA HIS A 79 -19.79 18.94 3.59
C HIS A 79 -20.49 19.74 4.70
N LEU A 80 -20.95 19.05 5.74
CA LEU A 80 -21.66 19.59 6.87
C LEU A 80 -20.88 19.29 8.14
N SER A 81 -20.84 20.24 9.07
CA SER A 81 -20.27 20.05 10.40
C SER A 81 -21.39 20.09 11.42
N CYS A 82 -21.19 19.41 12.55
CA CYS A 82 -22.09 19.56 13.67
C CYS A 82 -21.83 20.91 14.35
N GLY A 83 -22.79 21.82 14.20
CA GLY A 83 -22.79 23.10 14.90
C GLY A 83 -22.87 22.93 16.42
N ASN A 84 -22.95 24.06 17.14
CA ASN A 84 -22.90 24.06 18.61
C ASN A 84 -23.87 23.05 19.24
N ILE A 85 -23.30 22.09 19.96
CA ILE A 85 -24.05 21.07 20.70
C ILE A 85 -24.73 21.77 21.87
N SER A 86 -26.05 21.69 21.94
CA SER A 86 -26.81 22.27 23.06
C SER A 86 -26.43 21.56 24.37
N ALA A 87 -26.07 22.33 25.39
CA ALA A 87 -25.72 21.83 26.72
C ALA A 87 -26.86 21.06 27.40
N MET A 88 -28.12 21.26 26.98
CA MET A 88 -29.29 20.57 27.56
C MET A 88 -29.66 19.26 26.84
N SER A 89 -29.44 19.15 25.53
CA SER A 89 -29.87 17.97 24.75
C SER A 89 -28.71 17.08 24.27
N GLY A 90 -27.47 17.56 24.34
CA GLY A 90 -26.31 16.86 23.77
C GLY A 90 -26.37 16.71 22.26
N LEU A 91 -27.18 17.54 21.58
CA LEU A 91 -27.38 17.51 20.12
C LEU A 91 -27.09 18.90 19.52
N GLY A 92 -26.31 18.94 18.44
CA GLY A 92 -26.11 20.08 17.54
C GLY A 92 -26.94 19.94 16.25
N ARG A 93 -26.76 20.86 15.30
CA ARG A 93 -27.34 20.77 13.94
C ARG A 93 -26.24 20.65 12.88
N CYS A 94 -26.47 19.86 11.85
CA CYS A 94 -25.62 19.80 10.68
C CYS A 94 -25.75 21.10 9.90
N GLU A 95 -24.70 21.91 9.88
CA GLU A 95 -24.65 23.17 9.17
C GLU A 95 -23.54 23.10 8.11
N LYS A 96 -23.60 23.95 7.08
CA LYS A 96 -22.51 24.04 6.09
C LYS A 96 -21.19 24.20 6.83
N ALA A 97 -20.28 23.25 6.60
CA ALA A 97 -18.99 23.26 7.25
C ALA A 97 -18.27 24.56 6.86
N SER A 98 -18.16 25.49 7.81
CA SER A 98 -17.36 26.69 7.65
C SER A 98 -15.88 26.29 7.71
N GLY A 99 -15.35 25.76 6.61
CA GLY A 99 -13.91 25.65 6.32
C GLY A 99 -13.03 24.75 7.19
N VAL A 100 -13.47 24.22 8.34
CA VAL A 100 -12.57 23.45 9.21
C VAL A 100 -12.74 21.95 8.97
N LYS A 101 -12.29 21.47 7.80
CA LYS A 101 -11.71 20.12 7.79
C LYS A 101 -10.64 20.11 8.88
N VAL A 102 -10.59 19.06 9.70
CA VAL A 102 -9.65 19.01 10.83
C VAL A 102 -8.24 18.75 10.29
N GLN A 103 -7.59 19.82 9.81
CA GLN A 103 -6.34 19.74 9.04
C GLN A 103 -5.26 18.95 9.78
N TRP A 104 -5.19 19.08 11.11
CA TRP A 104 -4.21 18.36 11.92
C TRP A 104 -4.40 16.83 11.84
N LYS A 105 -5.63 16.31 11.76
CA LYS A 105 -5.88 14.86 11.56
C LYS A 105 -5.35 14.40 10.21
N GLY A 106 -5.55 15.22 9.18
CA GLY A 106 -5.03 14.99 7.85
C GLY A 106 -3.50 14.95 7.80
N TYR A 107 -2.82 15.93 8.40
CA TYR A 107 -1.35 15.94 8.44
C TYR A 107 -0.75 14.84 9.31
N LEU A 108 -1.42 14.48 10.41
CA LEU A 108 -1.04 13.31 11.22
C LEU A 108 -1.13 12.04 10.38
N ALA A 109 -2.23 11.85 9.64
CA ALA A 109 -2.43 10.70 8.78
C ALA A 109 -1.39 10.65 7.63
N VAL A 110 -1.03 11.80 7.04
CA VAL A 110 0.09 11.89 6.09
C VAL A 110 1.39 11.42 6.73
N GLY A 111 1.71 11.88 7.94
CA GLY A 111 2.92 11.46 8.65
C GLY A 111 2.98 9.96 8.91
N ILE A 112 1.87 9.37 9.35
CA ILE A 112 1.74 7.91 9.54
C ILE A 112 1.96 7.18 8.22
N ALA A 113 1.30 7.63 7.13
CA ALA A 113 1.43 7.02 5.81
C ALA A 113 2.88 7.07 5.29
N VAL A 114 3.55 8.22 5.44
CA VAL A 114 4.94 8.41 5.02
C VAL A 114 5.89 7.43 5.72
N VAL A 115 5.76 7.30 7.04
CA VAL A 115 6.61 6.39 7.83
C VAL A 115 6.30 4.94 7.49
N ALA A 116 5.02 4.59 7.40
CA ALA A 116 4.55 3.26 7.08
C ALA A 116 5.05 2.77 5.72
N PHE A 117 4.81 3.53 4.64
CA PHE A 117 5.28 3.18 3.29
C PHE A 117 6.78 3.28 3.12
N GLY A 118 7.46 4.16 3.85
CA GLY A 118 8.93 4.24 3.80
C GLY A 118 9.63 3.08 4.51
N SER A 119 8.91 2.37 5.38
CA SER A 119 9.46 1.32 6.25
C SER A 119 8.91 -0.08 5.98
N ASN A 120 7.84 -0.22 5.18
CA ASN A 120 7.14 -1.49 4.97
C ASN A 120 8.06 -2.60 4.43
N PHE A 121 9.06 -2.27 3.61
CA PHE A 121 10.00 -3.22 3.02
C PHE A 121 11.25 -3.51 3.87
N ILE A 122 11.40 -2.93 5.06
CA ILE A 122 12.51 -3.25 5.98
C ILE A 122 12.58 -4.77 6.27
N PRO A 123 11.48 -5.48 6.56
CA PRO A 123 11.52 -6.92 6.82
C PRO A 123 12.00 -7.71 5.59
N ALA A 124 11.50 -7.34 4.39
CA ALA A 124 11.90 -7.94 3.12
C ALA A 124 13.39 -7.73 2.81
N ARG A 125 13.99 -6.65 3.33
CA ARG A 125 15.41 -6.34 3.11
C ARG A 125 16.35 -7.09 4.05
N ARG A 126 15.87 -7.57 5.20
CA ARG A 126 16.67 -8.32 6.18
C ARG A 126 16.79 -9.81 5.86
N ILE A 127 15.84 -10.33 5.10
CA ILE A 127 15.78 -11.74 4.67
C ILE A 127 15.95 -11.81 3.15
N ASP A 128 16.16 -13.00 2.61
CA ASP A 128 16.06 -13.21 1.16
C ASP A 128 14.61 -13.60 0.79
N PRO A 129 13.81 -12.69 0.19
CA PRO A 129 12.43 -12.99 -0.18
C PRO A 129 12.32 -13.90 -1.43
N GLY A 130 13.44 -14.36 -2.01
CA GLY A 130 13.42 -15.14 -3.25
C GLY A 130 12.84 -14.33 -4.41
N ASN A 131 11.88 -14.89 -5.13
CA ASN A 131 11.14 -14.18 -6.19
C ASN A 131 10.13 -13.14 -5.66
N GLY A 132 9.88 -13.08 -4.35
CA GLY A 132 8.97 -12.12 -3.72
C GLY A 132 7.49 -12.49 -3.73
N LEU A 133 7.05 -13.51 -4.49
CA LEU A 133 5.63 -13.86 -4.62
C LEU A 133 5.04 -14.43 -3.33
N TYR A 134 5.79 -15.30 -2.63
CA TYR A 134 5.39 -15.78 -1.31
C TYR A 134 5.32 -14.65 -0.29
N PHE A 135 6.30 -13.74 -0.29
CA PHE A 135 6.28 -12.56 0.56
C PHE A 135 5.06 -11.67 0.27
N GLN A 136 4.76 -11.43 -1.00
CA GLN A 136 3.59 -10.67 -1.44
C GLN A 136 2.27 -11.32 -1.01
N PHE A 137 2.16 -12.64 -1.08
CA PHE A 137 0.96 -13.35 -0.61
C PHE A 137 0.73 -13.20 0.90
N PHE A 138 1.79 -13.32 1.72
CA PHE A 138 1.66 -13.07 3.16
C PHE A 138 1.37 -11.60 3.48
N MET A 139 2.00 -10.69 2.74
CA MET A 139 1.72 -9.26 2.82
C MET A 139 0.25 -8.96 2.48
N SER A 140 -0.27 -9.50 1.38
CA SER A 140 -1.66 -9.28 0.96
C SER A 140 -2.68 -9.93 1.90
N THR A 141 -2.33 -11.05 2.52
CA THR A 141 -3.16 -11.68 3.57
C THR A 141 -3.31 -10.76 4.77
N ALA A 142 -2.22 -10.17 5.26
CA ALA A 142 -2.25 -9.20 6.36
C ALA A 142 -3.04 -7.92 5.97
N ILE A 143 -2.88 -7.46 4.73
CA ILE A 143 -3.66 -6.33 4.19
C ILE A 143 -5.15 -6.66 4.22
N LEU A 144 -5.56 -7.84 3.74
CA LEU A 144 -6.95 -8.28 3.78
C LEU A 144 -7.50 -8.33 5.21
N CYS A 145 -6.73 -8.85 6.18
CA CYS A 145 -7.12 -8.85 7.59
C CYS A 145 -7.39 -7.43 8.12
N ALA A 146 -6.53 -6.46 7.78
CA ALA A 146 -6.76 -5.06 8.12
C ALA A 146 -8.03 -4.51 7.44
N GLY A 147 -8.31 -4.93 6.21
CA GLY A 147 -9.53 -4.58 5.48
C GLY A 147 -10.80 -5.07 6.17
N PHE A 148 -10.80 -6.30 6.69
CA PHE A 148 -11.90 -6.80 7.53
C PHE A 148 -12.06 -5.96 8.79
N GLY A 149 -10.96 -5.56 9.43
CA GLY A 149 -10.99 -4.65 10.58
C GLY A 149 -11.65 -3.31 10.24
N VAL A 150 -11.36 -2.75 9.06
CA VAL A 150 -12.04 -1.54 8.56
C VAL A 150 -13.52 -1.78 8.34
N GLN A 151 -13.95 -2.86 7.67
CA GLN A 151 -15.38 -3.15 7.48
C GLN A 151 -16.13 -3.28 8.81
N MET A 152 -15.54 -3.98 9.78
CA MET A 152 -16.14 -4.13 11.12
C MET A 152 -16.28 -2.77 11.81
N TYR A 153 -15.26 -1.90 11.71
CA TYR A 153 -15.32 -0.55 12.25
C TYR A 153 -16.37 0.32 11.56
N ARG A 154 -16.50 0.18 10.23
CA ARG A 154 -17.49 0.91 9.43
C ARG A 154 -18.91 0.40 9.62
N GLY A 155 -19.05 -0.87 10.03
CA GLY A 155 -20.32 -1.54 10.24
C GLY A 155 -21.20 -1.53 8.99
N ASN A 156 -20.60 -1.56 7.80
CA ASN A 156 -21.32 -1.72 6.54
C ASN A 156 -20.79 -2.95 5.79
N ALA A 157 -21.68 -3.59 5.02
CA ALA A 157 -21.37 -4.80 4.27
C ALA A 157 -20.97 -4.52 2.81
N PHE A 158 -20.63 -3.27 2.44
CA PHE A 158 -20.45 -2.98 1.03
C PHE A 158 -19.19 -3.55 0.45
N PHE A 159 -19.41 -4.09 -0.73
CA PHE A 159 -18.38 -4.51 -1.62
C PHE A 159 -18.57 -3.80 -2.96
N TYR A 160 -17.50 -3.17 -3.42
CA TYR A 160 -17.42 -2.42 -4.66
C TYR A 160 -16.47 -3.14 -5.61
N PRO A 161 -16.95 -4.08 -6.44
CA PRO A 161 -16.08 -4.85 -7.33
C PRO A 161 -15.18 -3.98 -8.21
N TYR A 162 -15.67 -2.83 -8.64
CA TYR A 162 -14.87 -1.90 -9.45
C TYR A 162 -13.68 -1.31 -8.66
N ALA A 163 -13.82 -1.08 -7.35
CA ALA A 163 -12.71 -0.62 -6.51
C ALA A 163 -11.62 -1.69 -6.32
N MET A 164 -11.94 -2.98 -6.52
CA MET A 164 -10.92 -4.05 -6.53
C MET A 164 -9.89 -3.86 -7.64
N LEU A 165 -10.27 -3.23 -8.78
CA LEU A 165 -9.33 -2.97 -9.87
C LEU A 165 -8.17 -2.08 -9.41
N GLY A 166 -8.44 -1.15 -8.49
CA GLY A 166 -7.39 -0.34 -7.87
C GLY A 166 -6.41 -1.22 -7.09
N GLY A 167 -6.93 -2.15 -6.30
CA GLY A 167 -6.11 -3.10 -5.55
C GLY A 167 -5.30 -4.04 -6.45
N MET A 168 -5.92 -4.51 -7.54
CA MET A 168 -5.24 -5.32 -8.56
C MET A 168 -4.07 -4.56 -9.18
N LEU A 169 -4.28 -3.31 -9.61
CA LEU A 169 -3.23 -2.47 -10.19
C LEU A 169 -2.08 -2.30 -9.20
N TRP A 170 -2.38 -2.01 -7.92
CA TRP A 170 -1.36 -1.93 -6.89
C TRP A 170 -0.57 -3.24 -6.74
N CYS A 171 -1.27 -4.37 -6.69
CA CYS A 171 -0.66 -5.68 -6.52
C CYS A 171 0.30 -6.03 -7.68
N LEU A 172 -0.11 -5.77 -8.92
CA LEU A 172 0.75 -5.92 -10.11
C LEU A 172 2.02 -5.06 -10.03
N GLY A 173 1.90 -3.83 -9.54
CA GLY A 173 3.05 -2.97 -9.27
C GLY A 173 3.96 -3.54 -8.18
N ASN A 174 3.38 -4.10 -7.12
CA ASN A 174 4.11 -4.68 -5.99
C ASN A 174 4.91 -5.93 -6.39
N THR A 175 4.45 -6.69 -7.39
CA THR A 175 5.18 -7.83 -7.97
C THR A 175 6.55 -7.42 -8.52
N LEU A 176 6.68 -6.17 -9.00
CA LEU A 176 7.94 -5.61 -9.50
C LEU A 176 8.81 -5.04 -8.38
N ALA A 177 8.25 -4.76 -7.20
CA ALA A 177 8.93 -4.07 -6.10
C ALA A 177 10.01 -4.94 -5.45
N VAL A 178 9.73 -6.21 -5.15
CA VAL A 178 10.72 -7.10 -4.52
C VAL A 178 11.93 -7.36 -5.42
N PRO A 179 11.76 -7.70 -6.72
CA PRO A 179 12.88 -7.76 -7.67
C PRO A 179 13.66 -6.45 -7.76
N ALA A 180 12.99 -5.28 -7.81
CA ALA A 180 13.66 -3.99 -7.81
C ALA A 180 14.53 -3.79 -6.56
N LEU A 181 14.01 -4.12 -5.38
CA LEU A 181 14.71 -4.04 -4.09
C LEU A 181 15.96 -4.93 -4.04
N LYS A 182 15.97 -6.08 -4.72
CA LYS A 182 17.18 -6.92 -4.82
C LYS A 182 18.28 -6.22 -5.61
N LEU A 183 17.91 -5.59 -6.73
CA LEU A 183 18.84 -5.01 -7.71
C LEU A 183 19.36 -3.62 -7.33
N VAL A 184 18.55 -2.79 -6.66
CA VAL A 184 18.95 -1.45 -6.18
C VAL A 184 18.94 -1.36 -4.64
N SER A 185 19.35 -0.23 -4.07
CA SER A 185 19.18 0.03 -2.63
C SER A 185 17.70 0.27 -2.31
N MET A 186 17.26 -0.07 -1.09
CA MET A 186 15.86 0.07 -0.70
C MET A 186 15.33 1.49 -0.89
N GLY A 187 16.05 2.48 -0.34
CA GLY A 187 15.67 3.89 -0.47
C GLY A 187 15.64 4.40 -1.92
N LEU A 188 16.57 3.92 -2.76
CA LEU A 188 16.55 4.28 -4.19
C LEU A 188 15.29 3.73 -4.88
N ALA A 189 14.92 2.48 -4.60
CA ALA A 189 13.72 1.89 -5.16
C ALA A 189 12.48 2.71 -4.74
N VAL A 190 12.35 3.02 -3.44
CA VAL A 190 11.28 3.86 -2.87
C VAL A 190 11.21 5.24 -3.52
N ALA A 191 12.34 5.85 -3.80
CA ALA A 191 12.40 7.14 -4.49
C ALA A 191 11.94 7.07 -5.95
N LEU A 192 12.38 6.05 -6.69
CA LEU A 192 12.07 5.90 -8.12
C LEU A 192 10.59 5.61 -8.35
N TRP A 193 10.00 4.67 -7.60
CA TRP A 193 8.56 4.40 -7.75
C TRP A 193 7.71 5.51 -7.16
N GLY A 194 8.13 6.17 -6.07
CA GLY A 194 7.42 7.29 -5.48
C GLY A 194 7.28 8.48 -6.44
N GLY A 195 8.38 8.83 -7.12
CA GLY A 195 8.33 9.89 -8.14
C GLY A 195 7.50 9.52 -9.37
N SER A 196 7.59 8.28 -9.85
CA SER A 196 6.78 7.81 -10.99
C SER A 196 5.29 7.73 -10.65
N ASN A 197 4.97 7.29 -9.42
CA ASN A 197 3.61 7.30 -8.84
C ASN A 197 3.05 8.73 -8.82
N MET A 198 3.82 9.69 -8.31
CA MET A 198 3.42 11.10 -8.27
C MET A 198 3.10 11.64 -9.68
N MET A 199 3.97 11.37 -10.66
CA MET A 199 3.79 11.86 -12.03
C MET A 199 2.56 11.25 -12.71
N LEU A 200 2.34 9.94 -12.57
CA LEU A 200 1.16 9.29 -13.18
C LEU A 200 -0.14 9.65 -12.48
N GLY A 201 -0.15 9.75 -11.14
CA GLY A 201 -1.35 10.20 -10.43
C GLY A 201 -1.70 11.65 -10.75
N TRP A 202 -0.69 12.52 -10.89
CA TRP A 202 -0.90 13.87 -11.42
C TRP A 202 -1.48 13.85 -12.83
N ALA A 203 -0.93 13.04 -13.74
CA ALA A 203 -1.42 12.93 -15.11
C ALA A 203 -2.86 12.42 -15.15
N SER A 204 -3.18 11.43 -14.31
CA SER A 204 -4.53 10.88 -14.19
C SER A 204 -5.52 11.96 -13.77
N GLY A 205 -5.27 12.67 -12.67
CA GLY A 205 -6.14 13.74 -12.18
C GLY A 205 -6.25 14.93 -13.14
N HIS A 206 -5.14 15.31 -13.79
CA HIS A 206 -5.10 16.46 -14.69
C HIS A 206 -5.83 16.19 -16.02
N PHE A 207 -5.62 15.01 -16.63
CA PHE A 207 -6.22 14.67 -17.91
C PHE A 207 -7.57 13.95 -17.77
N GLY A 208 -7.93 13.48 -16.58
CA GLY A 208 -9.14 12.68 -16.33
C GLY A 208 -9.03 11.28 -16.91
N PHE A 209 -7.88 10.61 -16.73
CA PHE A 209 -7.75 9.22 -17.18
C PHE A 209 -8.77 8.33 -16.46
N TRP A 210 -9.22 7.27 -17.14
CA TRP A 210 -10.24 6.35 -16.60
C TRP A 210 -11.60 7.00 -16.26
N GLY A 211 -11.87 8.20 -16.79
CA GLY A 211 -13.16 8.88 -16.63
C GLY A 211 -13.31 9.64 -15.31
N ILE A 212 -12.25 9.76 -14.51
CA ILE A 212 -12.29 10.58 -13.28
C ILE A 212 -12.49 12.05 -13.62
N THR A 213 -13.12 12.79 -12.71
CA THR A 213 -13.38 14.21 -12.93
C THR A 213 -12.06 14.96 -12.97
N LYS A 214 -11.84 15.71 -14.06
CA LYS A 214 -10.62 16.51 -14.21
C LYS A 214 -10.48 17.46 -13.03
N GLU A 215 -9.32 17.41 -12.39
CA GLU A 215 -9.06 18.27 -11.25
C GLU A 215 -8.83 19.70 -11.71
N ALA A 216 -9.65 20.64 -11.22
CA ALA A 216 -9.52 22.05 -11.56
C ALA A 216 -8.31 22.66 -10.83
N VAL A 217 -7.26 22.96 -11.60
CA VAL A 217 -6.06 23.65 -11.11
C VAL A 217 -6.18 25.15 -11.43
N LYS A 218 -5.92 26.03 -10.46
CA LYS A 218 -6.03 27.49 -10.67
C LYS A 218 -4.95 28.01 -11.63
N VAL A 219 -3.74 27.46 -11.54
CA VAL A 219 -2.58 27.88 -12.35
C VAL A 219 -1.90 26.67 -12.98
N ASN A 220 -2.31 26.33 -14.21
CA ASN A 220 -1.85 25.13 -14.90
C ASN A 220 -0.32 25.06 -15.09
N TRP A 221 0.34 26.17 -15.43
CA TRP A 221 1.79 26.17 -15.74
C TRP A 221 2.67 25.76 -14.54
N ILE A 222 2.30 26.17 -13.31
CA ILE A 222 3.05 25.81 -12.09
C ILE A 222 2.98 24.30 -11.87
N SER A 223 1.85 23.69 -12.22
CA SER A 223 1.67 22.24 -12.10
C SER A 223 2.65 21.47 -13.00
N TYR A 224 2.82 21.92 -14.26
CA TYR A 224 3.80 21.34 -15.18
C TYR A 224 5.24 21.52 -14.70
N VAL A 225 5.55 22.69 -14.11
CA VAL A 225 6.86 22.94 -13.49
C VAL A 225 7.11 21.96 -12.34
N GLY A 226 6.10 21.72 -11.49
CA GLY A 226 6.19 20.73 -10.41
C GLY A 226 6.53 19.33 -10.93
N VAL A 227 5.81 18.87 -11.96
CA VAL A 227 6.07 17.58 -12.62
C VAL A 227 7.48 17.51 -13.21
N ALA A 228 7.96 18.58 -13.84
CA ALA A 228 9.32 18.64 -14.38
C ALA A 228 10.38 18.49 -13.27
N PHE A 229 10.20 19.16 -12.13
CA PHE A 229 11.07 18.97 -10.96
C PHE A 229 10.98 17.56 -10.38
N SER A 230 9.79 16.94 -10.37
CA SER A 230 9.65 15.52 -9.98
C SER A 230 10.49 14.61 -10.86
N ALA A 231 10.40 14.78 -12.19
CA ALA A 231 11.20 14.02 -13.16
C ALA A 231 12.70 14.23 -12.96
N LEU A 232 13.15 15.48 -12.74
CA LEU A 232 14.55 15.79 -12.42
C LEU A 232 15.01 15.13 -11.11
N GLY A 233 14.15 15.09 -10.10
CA GLY A 233 14.39 14.37 -8.85
C GLY A 233 14.62 12.87 -9.07
N VAL A 234 13.71 12.21 -9.80
CA VAL A 234 13.82 10.78 -10.16
C VAL A 234 15.09 10.49 -10.96
N ILE A 235 15.38 11.31 -11.97
CA ILE A 235 16.59 11.19 -12.79
C ILE A 235 17.85 11.32 -11.90
N THR A 236 17.86 12.29 -10.99
CA THR A 236 18.98 12.50 -10.05
C THR A 236 19.14 11.30 -9.11
N MET A 237 18.04 10.76 -8.57
CA MET A 237 18.06 9.55 -7.75
C MET A 237 18.64 8.36 -8.51
N ALA A 238 18.29 8.20 -9.79
CA ALA A 238 18.82 7.12 -10.62
C ALA A 238 20.36 7.12 -10.71
N PHE A 239 21.05 8.24 -10.39
CA PHE A 239 22.51 8.35 -10.31
C PHE A 239 23.13 7.99 -8.94
N VAL A 240 22.33 7.82 -7.88
CA VAL A 240 22.80 7.34 -6.55
C VAL A 240 23.29 5.90 -6.65
N LYS A 241 24.53 5.63 -6.19
CA LYS A 241 25.15 4.30 -6.25
C LYS A 241 24.95 3.52 -4.95
N LYS A 242 24.54 2.26 -5.05
CA LYS A 242 24.61 1.28 -3.97
C LYS A 242 26.08 0.96 -3.66
N SER A 243 26.47 1.08 -2.40
CA SER A 243 27.76 0.65 -1.86
C SER A 243 27.79 -0.87 -1.83
N SER A 244 28.85 -1.47 -2.38
CA SER A 244 29.09 -2.90 -2.30
C SER A 244 29.79 -3.23 -0.98
N GLU A 245 29.04 -3.40 0.10
CA GLU A 245 29.52 -4.26 1.19
C GLU A 245 28.98 -5.68 0.98
N PRO A 246 29.77 -6.72 1.29
CA PRO A 246 29.29 -8.10 1.21
C PRO A 246 28.09 -8.26 2.15
N ARG A 247 27.03 -8.93 1.68
CA ARG A 247 25.91 -9.37 2.54
C ARG A 247 26.53 -10.10 3.74
N ARG A 248 26.46 -9.53 4.95
CA ARG A 248 26.55 -10.35 6.15
C ARG A 248 25.32 -11.23 6.13
N HIS A 249 25.49 -12.48 5.70
CA HIS A 249 24.50 -13.53 5.97
C HIS A 249 24.23 -13.46 7.47
N ALA A 250 22.98 -13.16 7.83
CA ALA A 250 22.49 -13.32 9.18
C ALA A 250 22.37 -14.83 9.43
N ASN A 251 23.51 -15.50 9.60
CA ASN A 251 23.53 -16.83 10.16
C ASN A 251 23.24 -16.69 11.64
N GLY A 252 22.09 -17.22 12.05
CA GLY A 252 21.86 -17.72 13.39
C GLY A 252 21.78 -16.67 14.49
N LEU A 253 20.67 -16.71 15.20
CA LEU A 253 20.59 -16.29 16.59
C LEU A 253 21.64 -17.07 17.40
N GLY A 254 22.85 -16.52 17.56
CA GLY A 254 23.94 -17.08 18.36
C GLY A 254 24.16 -16.20 19.58
N LEU A 255 23.98 -16.79 20.76
CA LEU A 255 24.31 -16.19 22.04
C LEU A 255 25.73 -15.59 22.03
N MET A 256 25.90 -14.55 22.84
CA MET A 256 27.19 -14.01 23.23
C MET A 256 28.14 -15.15 23.61
N ASP A 257 29.35 -15.15 23.05
CA ASP A 257 30.46 -15.79 23.73
C ASP A 257 31.69 -14.88 23.67
N GLU A 258 32.26 -14.72 24.85
CA GLU A 258 33.36 -13.83 25.20
C GLU A 258 34.66 -14.65 25.27
N VAL A 259 35.76 -14.04 24.83
CA VAL A 259 37.16 -14.27 25.26
C VAL A 259 37.93 -15.56 24.88
N GLY A 260 39.07 -15.33 24.21
CA GLY A 260 40.36 -16.05 24.34
C GLY A 260 40.47 -17.36 23.55
N GLY A 261 41.50 -17.69 22.78
CA GLY A 261 42.94 -17.37 22.82
C GLY A 261 43.72 -18.69 22.67
N TYR A 262 44.79 -18.71 21.85
CA TYR A 262 45.69 -19.85 21.54
C TYR A 262 45.08 -20.98 20.68
N GLY A 263 45.63 -21.50 19.57
CA GLY A 263 46.99 -21.52 19.03
C GLY A 263 47.61 -22.91 19.17
N THR A 264 47.43 -23.83 18.21
CA THR A 264 48.44 -24.84 17.77
C THR A 264 47.94 -25.76 16.66
N SER A 265 48.85 -26.06 15.73
CA SER A 265 48.80 -27.00 14.62
C SER A 265 49.11 -28.44 15.05
N VAL A 266 48.41 -29.45 14.53
CA VAL A 266 48.96 -30.83 14.34
C VAL A 266 48.30 -31.50 13.12
N THR A 267 49.13 -32.09 12.26
CA THR A 267 48.81 -32.91 11.08
C THR A 267 48.82 -34.42 11.39
N SER A 268 48.27 -35.23 10.46
CA SER A 268 48.41 -36.70 10.25
C SER A 268 47.52 -37.61 11.13
N SER A 269 46.96 -38.77 10.73
CA SER A 269 46.79 -39.52 9.46
C SER A 269 46.15 -40.91 9.79
N VAL A 270 45.28 -41.44 8.91
CA VAL A 270 45.05 -42.89 8.57
C VAL A 270 44.03 -43.78 9.36
N ALA A 271 43.06 -44.29 8.57
CA ALA A 271 42.42 -45.64 8.47
C ALA A 271 41.17 -46.10 9.29
N ASP A 272 40.15 -46.44 8.48
CA ASP A 272 39.26 -47.63 8.46
C ASP A 272 38.01 -47.78 9.35
N ALA A 273 36.83 -47.55 8.72
CA ALA A 273 35.66 -48.47 8.72
C ALA A 273 34.57 -48.03 7.68
N PRO A 274 34.02 -48.92 6.82
CA PRO A 274 32.82 -48.65 6.00
C PRO A 274 31.60 -49.50 6.46
N PRO A 275 30.41 -49.41 5.82
CA PRO A 275 29.57 -48.22 5.66
C PRO A 275 28.13 -48.48 6.16
N SER A 276 27.46 -47.50 6.78
CA SER A 276 26.00 -47.51 6.89
C SER A 276 25.43 -46.13 7.20
N ASN A 277 25.00 -45.43 6.14
CA ASN A 277 23.74 -44.68 6.11
C ASN A 277 23.58 -44.03 4.73
N PRO A 278 22.54 -44.39 3.94
CA PRO A 278 22.11 -43.61 2.80
C PRO A 278 21.29 -42.44 3.31
N PHE A 279 21.94 -41.49 3.99
CA PHE A 279 21.42 -40.14 4.11
C PHE A 279 22.49 -39.23 3.55
N GLU A 280 22.62 -39.31 2.24
CA GLU A 280 23.25 -38.30 1.41
C GLU A 280 22.63 -36.97 1.84
N ARG A 281 23.40 -36.19 2.59
CA ARG A 281 23.12 -34.78 2.80
C ARG A 281 23.20 -34.19 1.41
N VAL A 282 22.05 -34.10 0.75
CA VAL A 282 21.88 -33.28 -0.45
C VAL A 282 22.43 -31.92 -0.05
N GLU A 283 23.64 -31.62 -0.50
CA GLU A 283 24.17 -30.27 -0.48
C GLU A 283 23.14 -29.48 -1.29
N LEU A 284 22.31 -28.69 -0.58
CA LEU A 284 21.50 -27.67 -1.22
C LEU A 284 22.49 -26.78 -1.96
N GLY A 285 22.58 -26.98 -3.27
CA GLY A 285 23.41 -26.17 -4.15
C GLY A 285 23.20 -24.71 -3.83
N GLU A 286 24.30 -23.94 -3.85
CA GLU A 286 24.26 -22.49 -3.73
C GLU A 286 23.11 -21.95 -4.59
N LYS A 287 22.14 -21.30 -3.95
CA LYS A 287 21.01 -20.70 -4.65
C LYS A 287 21.53 -19.58 -5.53
N GLU A 288 21.60 -19.83 -6.82
CA GLU A 288 21.97 -18.82 -7.82
C GLU A 288 20.96 -17.66 -7.74
N ASP A 289 21.42 -16.48 -7.29
CA ASP A 289 20.61 -15.26 -7.19
C ASP A 289 20.65 -14.53 -8.55
N ILE A 290 19.60 -13.78 -8.92
CA ILE A 290 19.57 -13.00 -10.17
C ILE A 290 20.77 -12.03 -10.30
N ASN A 291 21.35 -11.67 -9.16
CA ASN A 291 22.54 -10.83 -9.07
C ASN A 291 23.80 -11.51 -9.63
N ASP A 292 23.86 -12.85 -9.65
CA ASP A 292 25.06 -13.59 -10.03
C ASP A 292 25.23 -13.64 -11.56
N TYR A 293 24.14 -13.51 -12.31
CA TYR A 293 24.15 -13.52 -13.78
C TYR A 293 24.25 -12.13 -14.43
N LEU A 294 24.05 -11.06 -13.67
CA LEU A 294 23.95 -9.70 -14.19
C LEU A 294 25.14 -8.84 -13.78
N SER A 295 25.72 -8.10 -14.73
CA SER A 295 26.71 -7.08 -14.38
C SER A 295 26.10 -5.97 -13.52
N LYS A 296 26.91 -5.29 -12.70
CA LYS A 296 26.45 -4.18 -11.84
C LYS A 296 25.70 -3.07 -12.60
N LYS A 297 26.04 -2.85 -13.89
CA LYS A 297 25.32 -1.90 -14.75
C LYS A 297 23.95 -2.43 -15.15
N GLN A 298 23.85 -3.71 -15.54
CA GLN A 298 22.58 -4.35 -15.91
C GLN A 298 21.63 -4.43 -14.71
N GLN A 299 22.12 -4.84 -13.53
CA GLN A 299 21.32 -4.86 -12.31
C GLN A 299 20.70 -3.49 -12.03
N ARG A 300 21.50 -2.42 -12.15
CA ARG A 300 21.02 -1.05 -11.93
C ARG A 300 19.95 -0.65 -12.92
N VAL A 301 20.17 -0.87 -14.22
CA VAL A 301 19.21 -0.50 -15.26
C VAL A 301 17.91 -1.28 -15.05
N LEU A 302 17.99 -2.60 -14.87
CA LEU A 302 16.83 -3.46 -14.65
C LEU A 302 16.07 -3.05 -13.38
N GLY A 303 16.76 -2.88 -12.24
CA GLY A 303 16.14 -2.46 -10.99
C GLY A 303 15.50 -1.08 -11.07
N THR A 304 16.10 -0.15 -11.83
CA THR A 304 15.51 1.18 -12.09
C THR A 304 14.24 1.07 -12.92
N CYS A 305 14.28 0.29 -14.01
CA CYS A 305 13.10 0.06 -14.86
C CYS A 305 11.95 -0.60 -14.08
N LEU A 306 12.25 -1.61 -13.26
CA LEU A 306 11.26 -2.29 -12.42
C LEU A 306 10.64 -1.34 -11.39
N ALA A 307 11.44 -0.49 -10.74
CA ALA A 307 10.93 0.50 -9.79
C ALA A 307 10.04 1.55 -10.47
N ILE A 308 10.45 2.09 -11.63
CA ILE A 308 9.63 3.03 -12.40
C ILE A 308 8.33 2.36 -12.84
N GLY A 309 8.40 1.13 -13.37
CA GLY A 309 7.24 0.34 -13.75
C GLY A 309 6.26 0.12 -12.60
N ALA A 310 6.76 -0.25 -11.41
CA ALA A 310 5.95 -0.36 -10.19
C ALA A 310 5.25 0.95 -9.86
N GLY A 311 5.97 2.06 -9.93
CA GLY A 311 5.44 3.40 -9.67
C GLY A 311 4.32 3.80 -10.62
N CYS A 312 4.37 3.42 -11.90
CA CYS A 312 3.28 3.67 -12.84
C CYS A 312 1.97 2.99 -12.40
N PHE A 313 2.03 1.73 -11.97
CA PHE A 313 0.86 1.02 -11.44
C PHE A 313 0.35 1.64 -10.13
N PHE A 314 1.25 2.06 -9.25
CA PHE A 314 0.88 2.74 -8.01
C PHE A 314 0.22 4.11 -8.27
N GLY A 315 0.60 4.81 -9.34
CA GLY A 315 0.04 6.11 -9.73
C GLY A 315 -1.44 6.09 -10.08
N VAL A 316 -1.94 4.96 -10.59
CA VAL A 316 -3.32 4.82 -11.09
C VAL A 316 -4.19 3.93 -10.19
N ASN A 317 -3.64 3.41 -9.08
CA ASN A 317 -4.36 2.46 -8.23
C ASN A 317 -5.56 3.08 -7.50
N PHE A 318 -5.57 4.41 -7.32
CA PHE A 318 -6.68 5.15 -6.70
C PHE A 318 -7.73 5.61 -7.71
N ASP A 319 -7.49 5.52 -9.01
CA ASP A 319 -8.43 5.99 -10.02
C ASP A 319 -9.78 5.25 -9.95
N PRO A 320 -9.82 3.90 -9.82
CA PRO A 320 -11.10 3.20 -9.77
C PRO A 320 -11.94 3.55 -8.51
N PRO A 321 -11.39 3.59 -7.28
CA PRO A 321 -12.13 4.12 -6.13
C PRO A 321 -12.56 5.58 -6.31
N THR A 322 -11.68 6.44 -6.85
CA THR A 322 -11.97 7.88 -7.03
C THR A 322 -13.12 8.11 -8.00
N LEU A 323 -13.18 7.34 -9.09
CA LEU A 323 -14.31 7.38 -10.03
C LEU A 323 -15.65 7.11 -9.33
N LEU A 324 -15.70 6.11 -8.45
CA LEU A 324 -16.92 5.75 -7.73
C LEU A 324 -17.35 6.86 -6.75
N MET A 325 -16.38 7.54 -6.15
CA MET A 325 -16.63 8.70 -5.27
C MET A 325 -17.16 9.90 -6.06
N ASP A 326 -16.58 10.19 -7.23
CA ASP A 326 -17.00 11.28 -8.11
C ASP A 326 -18.43 11.07 -8.64
N GLU A 327 -18.76 9.85 -9.05
CA GLU A 327 -20.09 9.52 -9.58
C GLU A 327 -21.19 9.54 -8.52
N PHE A 328 -20.86 9.56 -7.22
CA PHE A 328 -21.83 9.53 -6.12
C PHE A 328 -22.87 10.65 -6.24
N GLY A 329 -22.44 11.89 -6.49
CA GLY A 329 -23.33 13.06 -6.49
C GLY A 329 -24.27 13.14 -7.70
N GLU A 330 -23.84 12.66 -8.87
CA GLU A 330 -24.69 12.62 -10.07
C GLU A 330 -25.63 11.43 -10.08
N ARG A 331 -25.17 10.26 -9.63
CA ARG A 331 -26.00 9.04 -9.62
C ARG A 331 -26.98 9.01 -8.46
N SER A 332 -26.64 9.61 -7.32
CA SER A 332 -27.61 9.85 -6.23
C SER A 332 -28.78 10.72 -6.70
N ARG A 333 -28.54 11.71 -7.58
CA ARG A 333 -29.60 12.52 -8.20
C ARG A 333 -30.49 11.75 -9.17
N ARG A 334 -30.02 10.62 -9.69
CA ARG A 334 -30.77 9.70 -10.57
C ARG A 334 -31.42 8.53 -9.82
N GLY A 335 -31.45 8.57 -8.48
CA GLY A 335 -32.03 7.49 -7.67
C GLY A 335 -31.13 6.27 -7.46
N MET A 336 -29.85 6.33 -7.86
CA MET A 336 -28.88 5.25 -7.70
C MET A 336 -27.88 5.59 -6.59
N THR A 337 -28.15 5.15 -5.37
CA THR A 337 -27.30 5.41 -4.18
C THR A 337 -26.20 4.36 -3.97
N LYS A 338 -25.81 3.63 -5.02
CA LYS A 338 -24.92 2.47 -4.88
C LYS A 338 -23.56 2.82 -4.27
N TYR A 339 -23.06 4.06 -4.38
CA TYR A 339 -21.69 4.44 -4.03
C TYR A 339 -21.62 5.26 -2.73
N SER A 340 -20.41 5.46 -2.19
CA SER A 340 -20.16 6.25 -0.99
C SER A 340 -19.27 7.45 -1.30
N PRO A 341 -19.47 8.61 -0.65
CA PRO A 341 -18.55 9.73 -0.75
C PRO A 341 -17.30 9.59 0.14
N ASP A 342 -17.22 8.57 1.00
CA ASP A 342 -16.08 8.37 1.92
C ASP A 342 -15.12 7.30 1.40
N GLY A 343 -13.83 7.66 1.30
CA GLY A 343 -12.78 6.76 0.81
C GLY A 343 -12.64 5.46 1.61
N LEU A 344 -12.93 5.48 2.92
CA LEU A 344 -12.82 4.31 3.78
C LEU A 344 -13.77 3.17 3.41
N ASP A 345 -14.91 3.46 2.78
CA ASP A 345 -15.87 2.43 2.34
C ASP A 345 -15.35 1.60 1.17
N TYR A 346 -14.34 2.11 0.46
CA TYR A 346 -13.70 1.41 -0.66
C TYR A 346 -12.47 0.60 -0.24
N VAL A 347 -11.95 0.80 0.98
CA VAL A 347 -10.71 0.17 1.48
C VAL A 347 -10.80 -1.34 1.41
N PHE A 348 -11.89 -1.93 1.91
CA PHE A 348 -12.05 -3.38 1.90
C PHE A 348 -12.04 -3.96 0.50
N SER A 349 -12.78 -3.32 -0.42
CA SER A 349 -12.85 -3.78 -1.81
C SER A 349 -11.49 -3.67 -2.49
N HIS A 350 -10.76 -2.58 -2.24
CA HIS A 350 -9.39 -2.41 -2.70
C HIS A 350 -8.47 -3.49 -2.14
N PHE A 351 -8.50 -3.75 -0.84
CA PHE A 351 -7.65 -4.74 -0.16
C PHE A 351 -7.96 -6.17 -0.59
N PHE A 352 -9.24 -6.46 -0.83
CA PHE A 352 -9.67 -7.73 -1.39
C PHE A 352 -9.14 -7.93 -2.82
N GLY A 353 -9.15 -6.88 -3.64
CA GLY A 353 -8.51 -6.89 -4.96
C GLY A 353 -7.02 -7.25 -4.87
N ILE A 354 -6.28 -6.66 -3.93
CA ILE A 354 -4.86 -6.97 -3.68
C ILE A 354 -4.67 -8.47 -3.38
N PHE A 355 -5.47 -9.00 -2.46
CA PHE A 355 -5.38 -10.40 -2.05
C PHE A 355 -5.68 -11.38 -3.20
N VAL A 356 -6.77 -11.15 -3.94
CA VAL A 356 -7.15 -12.02 -5.07
C VAL A 356 -6.06 -12.01 -6.14
N THR A 357 -5.52 -10.84 -6.49
CA THR A 357 -4.43 -10.75 -7.48
C THR A 357 -3.18 -11.47 -6.99
N ALA A 358 -2.77 -11.28 -5.74
CA ALA A 358 -1.61 -11.97 -5.17
C ALA A 358 -1.78 -13.50 -5.13
N LEU A 359 -3.00 -13.97 -4.83
CA LEU A 359 -3.33 -15.39 -4.86
C LEU A 359 -3.25 -15.95 -6.29
N VAL A 360 -3.78 -15.23 -7.28
CA VAL A 360 -3.72 -15.63 -8.68
C VAL A 360 -2.27 -15.69 -9.17
N GLU A 361 -1.45 -14.69 -8.86
CA GLU A 361 -0.03 -14.67 -9.21
C GLU A 361 0.73 -15.83 -8.58
N LEU A 362 0.47 -16.14 -7.29
CA LEU A 362 1.10 -17.26 -6.59
C LEU A 362 0.70 -18.61 -7.21
N VAL A 363 -0.59 -18.80 -7.51
CA VAL A 363 -1.11 -20.04 -8.11
C VAL A 363 -0.58 -20.21 -9.53
N ALA A 364 -0.60 -19.14 -10.33
CA ALA A 364 -0.07 -19.16 -11.69
C ALA A 364 1.42 -19.50 -11.69
N PHE A 365 2.22 -18.85 -10.84
CA PHE A 365 3.65 -19.15 -10.72
C PHE A 365 3.90 -20.59 -10.27
N SER A 366 3.21 -21.06 -9.22
CA SER A 366 3.36 -22.44 -8.72
C SER A 366 2.95 -23.47 -9.76
N GLY A 367 1.92 -23.17 -10.57
CA GLY A 367 1.51 -24.00 -11.70
C GLY A 367 2.59 -24.07 -12.78
N LEU A 368 3.13 -22.92 -13.20
CA LEU A 368 4.19 -22.84 -14.22
C LEU A 368 5.50 -23.51 -13.77
N ASP A 369 5.85 -23.38 -12.50
CA ASP A 369 7.00 -24.05 -11.89
C ASP A 369 6.81 -25.57 -11.86
N SER A 370 5.60 -26.04 -11.51
CA SER A 370 5.28 -27.47 -11.47
C SER A 370 5.37 -28.18 -12.82
N VAL A 371 5.29 -27.43 -13.93
CA VAL A 371 5.45 -27.95 -15.30
C VAL A 371 6.82 -27.65 -15.90
N ALA A 372 7.80 -27.22 -15.08
CA ALA A 372 9.17 -26.91 -15.47
C ALA A 372 9.30 -25.91 -16.64
N TYR A 373 8.30 -25.04 -16.83
CA TYR A 373 8.34 -23.99 -17.86
C TYR A 373 9.21 -22.79 -17.45
N LEU A 374 9.48 -22.64 -16.15
CA LEU A 374 10.26 -21.52 -15.63
C LEU A 374 11.72 -21.92 -15.41
N PRO A 375 12.68 -21.09 -15.84
CA PRO A 375 14.09 -21.30 -15.53
C PRO A 375 14.32 -21.19 -14.02
N THR A 376 15.27 -21.99 -13.51
CA THR A 376 15.68 -22.12 -12.10
C THR A 376 16.06 -20.79 -11.42
N ILE A 377 16.21 -19.71 -12.19
CA ILE A 377 16.56 -18.34 -11.75
C ILE A 377 15.52 -17.75 -10.78
N PHE A 378 14.25 -18.18 -10.83
CA PHE A 378 13.20 -17.73 -9.90
C PHE A 378 13.02 -18.70 -8.73
N THR A 379 14.09 -19.00 -8.00
CA THR A 379 13.98 -19.88 -6.82
C THR A 379 13.05 -19.27 -5.78
N ALA A 380 12.02 -20.03 -5.40
CA ALA A 380 11.18 -19.73 -4.26
C ALA A 380 12.02 -19.84 -2.97
N ALA A 381 12.04 -18.78 -2.16
CA ALA A 381 12.60 -18.87 -0.82
C ALA A 381 11.72 -19.77 0.07
N PRO A 382 12.29 -20.45 1.08
CA PRO A 382 11.52 -21.27 2.01
C PRO A 382 10.47 -20.38 2.70
N TYR A 383 9.20 -20.70 2.48
CA TYR A 383 8.07 -19.87 2.89
C TYR A 383 8.00 -19.61 4.40
N GLN A 384 8.57 -20.50 5.22
CA GLN A 384 8.53 -20.43 6.69
C GLN A 384 9.16 -19.15 7.24
N ASP A 385 10.25 -18.68 6.62
CA ASP A 385 10.95 -17.47 7.05
C ASP A 385 10.29 -16.18 6.55
N LEU A 386 9.32 -16.28 5.63
CA LEU A 386 8.67 -15.14 4.97
C LEU A 386 7.33 -14.76 5.58
N ILE A 387 6.70 -15.66 6.35
CA ILE A 387 5.36 -15.44 6.93
C ILE A 387 5.36 -14.18 7.80
N VAL A 388 6.18 -14.17 8.86
CA VAL A 388 6.19 -13.06 9.82
C VAL A 388 6.65 -11.75 9.18
N PRO A 389 7.76 -11.70 8.42
CA PRO A 389 8.17 -10.49 7.71
C PRO A 389 7.13 -9.97 6.72
N GLY A 390 6.48 -10.86 5.98
CA GLY A 390 5.39 -10.53 5.05
C GLY A 390 4.21 -9.91 5.78
N PHE A 391 3.78 -10.52 6.88
CA PHE A 391 2.68 -9.99 7.71
C PHE A 391 3.01 -8.61 8.29
N ILE A 392 4.22 -8.40 8.84
CA ILE A 392 4.64 -7.09 9.39
C ILE A 392 4.63 -6.02 8.29
N SER A 393 5.16 -6.34 7.11
CA SER A 393 5.12 -5.46 5.95
C SER A 393 3.68 -5.11 5.53
N GLY A 394 2.80 -6.11 5.50
CA GLY A 394 1.40 -5.95 5.11
C GLY A 394 0.60 -5.10 6.09
N VAL A 395 0.78 -5.31 7.40
CA VAL A 395 0.16 -4.46 8.44
C VAL A 395 0.66 -3.02 8.32
N GLY A 396 1.98 -2.82 8.19
CA GLY A 396 2.56 -1.50 8.01
C GLY A 396 1.98 -0.79 6.77
N TRP A 397 1.95 -1.49 5.64
CA TRP A 397 1.36 -0.94 4.41
C TRP A 397 -0.13 -0.64 4.56
N ALA A 398 -0.92 -1.52 5.17
CA ALA A 398 -2.35 -1.31 5.38
C ALA A 398 -2.64 -0.08 6.25
N ILE A 399 -1.87 0.11 7.34
CA ILE A 399 -1.95 1.31 8.17
C ILE A 399 -1.67 2.57 7.34
N GLY A 400 -0.63 2.52 6.50
CA GLY A 400 -0.29 3.63 5.62
C GLY A 400 -1.40 3.94 4.62
N GLN A 401 -2.00 2.91 4.02
CA GLN A 401 -3.06 3.05 3.03
C GLN A 401 -4.37 3.56 3.63
N ILE A 402 -4.77 3.07 4.81
CA ILE A 402 -5.92 3.61 5.56
C ILE A 402 -5.68 5.08 5.92
N SER A 403 -4.46 5.41 6.39
CA SER A 403 -4.08 6.77 6.71
C SER A 403 -4.09 7.68 5.48
N TRP A 404 -3.75 7.16 4.29
CA TRP A 404 -3.87 7.90 3.03
C TRP A 404 -5.32 8.27 2.74
N PHE A 405 -6.27 7.32 2.84
CA PHE A 405 -7.69 7.65 2.66
C PHE A 405 -8.15 8.74 3.64
N ILE A 406 -7.79 8.65 4.93
CA ILE A 406 -8.10 9.68 5.93
C ILE A 406 -7.47 11.03 5.55
N ALA A 407 -6.22 11.05 5.06
CA ALA A 407 -5.55 12.25 4.61
C ALA A 407 -6.24 12.88 3.40
N ASN A 408 -6.70 12.08 2.45
CA ASN A 408 -7.45 12.54 1.28
C ASN A 408 -8.76 13.20 1.70
N ASP A 409 -9.49 12.63 2.66
CA ASP A 409 -10.74 13.20 3.15
C ASP A 409 -10.52 14.55 3.86
N ASN A 410 -9.45 14.67 4.65
CA ASN A 410 -9.20 15.84 5.50
C ASN A 410 -8.37 16.96 4.85
N LEU A 411 -7.44 16.65 3.93
CA LEU A 411 -6.60 17.64 3.24
C LEU A 411 -6.95 17.79 1.76
N GLY A 412 -7.65 16.81 1.19
CA GLY A 412 -7.86 16.71 -0.26
C GLY A 412 -6.65 16.10 -0.96
N LEU A 413 -6.94 15.41 -2.08
CA LEU A 413 -5.96 14.70 -2.90
C LEU A 413 -4.73 15.54 -3.25
N VAL A 414 -4.88 16.83 -3.56
CA VAL A 414 -3.74 17.66 -3.97
C VAL A 414 -2.72 17.96 -2.88
N ILE A 415 -3.11 17.95 -1.61
CA ILE A 415 -2.15 18.14 -0.53
C ILE A 415 -1.58 16.79 -0.10
N SER A 416 -2.44 15.79 0.11
CA SER A 416 -2.02 14.48 0.61
C SER A 416 -1.20 13.70 -0.42
N PHE A 417 -1.61 13.69 -1.69
CA PHE A 417 -1.01 12.83 -2.73
C PHE A 417 0.47 13.13 -2.98
N PRO A 418 0.93 14.37 -3.22
CA PRO A 418 2.36 14.64 -3.44
C PRO A 418 3.22 14.33 -2.21
N ILE A 419 2.70 14.58 -1.00
CA ILE A 419 3.45 14.34 0.24
C ILE A 419 3.55 12.82 0.52
N ILE A 420 2.47 12.07 0.35
CA ILE A 420 2.46 10.62 0.62
C ILE A 420 3.17 9.82 -0.47
N THR A 421 3.23 10.33 -1.71
CA THR A 421 4.00 9.67 -2.79
C THR A 421 5.50 9.90 -2.70
N LEU A 422 5.94 11.09 -2.25
CA LEU A 422 7.37 11.47 -2.20
C LEU A 422 8.00 11.35 -0.80
N GLY A 423 7.21 11.55 0.26
CA GLY A 423 7.68 11.47 1.64
C GLY A 423 8.28 10.11 2.04
N PRO A 424 7.69 8.96 1.65
CA PRO A 424 8.26 7.64 1.93
C PRO A 424 9.70 7.49 1.43
N SER A 425 10.07 8.19 0.35
CA SER A 425 11.42 8.15 -0.21
C SER A 425 12.45 8.72 0.77
N ILE A 426 12.09 9.74 1.56
CA ILE A 426 12.96 10.31 2.60
C ILE A 426 13.22 9.25 3.68
N VAL A 427 12.16 8.62 4.17
CA VAL A 427 12.24 7.58 5.21
C VAL A 427 13.00 6.36 4.70
N GLY A 428 12.70 5.87 3.49
CA GLY A 428 13.38 4.74 2.87
C GLY A 428 14.86 4.99 2.65
N CYS A 429 15.24 6.20 2.22
CA CYS A 429 16.64 6.59 2.10
C CYS A 429 17.33 6.73 3.46
N ALA A 430 16.65 7.24 4.49
CA ALA A 430 17.19 7.26 5.85
C ALA A 430 17.52 5.84 6.33
N TRP A 431 16.64 4.87 6.09
CA TRP A 431 16.94 3.46 6.38
C TRP A 431 18.10 2.92 5.55
N SER A 432 18.18 3.23 4.26
CA SER A 432 19.32 2.82 3.42
C SER A 432 20.65 3.47 3.81
N VAL A 433 20.65 4.68 4.40
CA VAL A 433 21.86 5.36 4.88
C VAL A 433 22.27 4.88 6.27
N PHE A 434 21.34 4.87 7.23
CA PHE A 434 21.66 4.63 8.64
C PHE A 434 21.60 3.16 9.04
N LEU A 435 20.56 2.43 8.63
CA LEU A 435 20.32 1.05 9.05
C LEU A 435 21.06 0.05 8.15
N PHE A 436 20.81 0.09 6.84
CA PHE A 436 21.42 -0.86 5.90
C PHE A 436 22.78 -0.40 5.38
N ARG A 437 23.11 0.88 5.54
CA ARG A 437 24.38 1.50 5.12
C ARG A 437 24.75 1.21 3.67
N GLU A 438 23.73 1.14 2.81
CA GLU A 438 23.82 0.87 1.37
C GLU A 438 24.19 2.12 0.58
N ILE A 439 23.90 3.30 1.11
CA ILE A 439 24.21 4.58 0.46
C ILE A 439 25.32 5.25 1.26
N ARG A 440 26.53 5.28 0.71
CA ARG A 440 27.72 5.87 1.33
C ARG A 440 28.45 6.83 0.39
N GLY A 441 29.19 7.76 0.99
CA GLY A 441 30.09 8.68 0.31
C GLY A 441 29.46 10.05 0.01
N ALA A 442 30.29 11.09 0.09
CA ALA A 442 29.87 12.48 -0.06
C ALA A 442 29.10 12.75 -1.36
N ARG A 443 29.55 12.19 -2.50
CA ARG A 443 28.86 12.31 -3.79
C ARG A 443 27.43 11.77 -3.74
N ASN A 444 27.23 10.61 -3.12
CA ASN A 444 25.90 10.01 -3.01
C ASN A 444 24.98 10.83 -2.08
N TYR A 445 25.52 11.38 -0.99
CA TYR A 445 24.76 12.25 -0.09
C TYR A 445 24.37 13.57 -0.76
N ILE A 446 25.27 14.17 -1.55
CA ILE A 446 24.96 15.39 -2.33
C ILE A 446 23.87 15.10 -3.37
N LEU A 447 23.98 14.00 -4.12
CA LEU A 447 22.95 13.61 -5.09
C LEU A 447 21.58 13.39 -4.42
N LEU A 448 21.59 12.74 -3.24
CA LEU A 448 20.38 12.50 -2.46
C LEU A 448 19.75 13.82 -1.99
N ALA A 449 20.56 14.75 -1.48
CA ALA A 449 20.10 16.07 -1.04
C ALA A 449 19.51 16.88 -2.20
N VAL A 450 20.20 16.93 -3.35
CA VAL A 450 19.72 17.62 -4.55
C VAL A 450 18.41 17.02 -5.06
N ALA A 451 18.31 15.69 -5.09
CA ALA A 451 17.09 15.01 -5.51
C ALA A 451 15.91 15.33 -4.57
N PHE A 452 16.11 15.29 -3.25
CA PHE A 452 15.06 15.69 -2.30
C PHE A 452 14.67 17.15 -2.42
N LEU A 453 15.61 18.03 -2.77
CA LEU A 453 15.33 19.44 -3.01
C LEU A 453 14.42 19.61 -4.24
N PHE A 454 14.68 18.89 -5.33
CA PHE A 454 13.77 18.86 -6.49
C PHE A 454 12.39 18.28 -6.15
N LEU A 455 12.32 17.20 -5.37
CA LEU A 455 11.04 16.62 -4.93
C LEU A 455 10.26 17.57 -4.02
N ALA A 456 10.93 18.31 -3.13
CA ALA A 456 10.31 19.32 -2.29
C ALA A 456 9.76 20.50 -3.11
N ILE A 457 10.52 20.97 -4.12
CA ILE A 457 10.04 21.98 -5.07
C ILE A 457 8.81 21.46 -5.82
N SER A 458 8.84 20.22 -6.32
CA SER A 458 7.70 19.59 -7.00
C SER A 458 6.42 19.59 -6.16
N ALA A 459 6.50 19.11 -4.92
CA ALA A 459 5.37 19.09 -4.00
C ALA A 459 4.83 20.51 -3.74
N THR A 460 5.74 21.47 -3.51
CA THR A 460 5.41 22.87 -3.25
C THR A 460 4.70 23.50 -4.45
N CYS A 461 5.23 23.33 -5.67
CA CYS A 461 4.60 23.79 -6.90
C CYS A 461 3.20 23.18 -7.09
N THR A 462 3.02 21.89 -6.80
CA THR A 462 1.72 21.21 -6.94
C THR A 462 0.66 21.81 -6.00
N VAL A 463 1.04 22.09 -4.75
CA VAL A 463 0.16 22.75 -3.77
C VAL A 463 -0.17 24.19 -4.21
N PHE A 464 0.83 24.96 -4.65
CA PHE A 464 0.61 26.34 -5.13
C PHE A 464 -0.25 26.40 -6.39
N ALA A 465 -0.09 25.46 -7.33
CA ALA A 465 -0.85 25.42 -8.58
C ALA A 465 -2.37 25.37 -8.31
N LYS A 466 -2.80 24.68 -7.23
CA LYS A 466 -4.20 24.59 -6.83
C LYS A 466 -4.67 25.76 -5.96
N ASN A 467 -3.86 26.20 -5.01
CA ASN A 467 -4.28 27.24 -4.07
C ASN A 467 -4.18 28.65 -4.67
N GLY A 468 -3.32 28.86 -5.66
CA GLY A 468 -2.95 30.17 -6.18
C GLY A 468 -1.94 30.87 -5.27
N PHE A 469 -1.29 31.92 -5.77
CA PHE A 469 -0.56 32.85 -4.91
C PHE A 469 -1.60 33.77 -4.26
N SER A 470 -1.86 33.59 -2.97
CA SER A 470 -2.68 34.52 -2.20
C SER A 470 -1.87 35.73 -1.76
#